data_AF-A0A6H9KXM7-F1
#
_entry.id   AF-A0A6H9KXM7-F1
#
_cell.length_a   1.000
_cell.length_b   1.000
_cell.length_c   1.000
_cell.angle_alpha   90.00
_cell.angle_beta   90.00
_cell.angle_gamma   90.00
#
_symmetry.space_group_name_H-M   'P 1'
#
loop_
_entity.id
_entity.type
_entity.pdbx_description
1 polymer ?
#
loop_
_entity_poly.entity_id
_entity_poly.type
_entity_poly.pdbx_seq_one_letter_code
_entity_poly.pdbx_strand_id
1 'polypeptide(L)'
;MKKLFRFNGFTLFGVLFFIFTLPSASAQQIEASLEKLMVKYEIKVIEVFQEMQALERSTITNQERQAFDELLSGYTIRVLEIYKTLQRIKTFTLENYKTIAARALFLKALANIDVADGDAKKMAAACEDYRHALSLTRGAKVSVLSQTLPYEIWIGDRLYTKLAELLDDQDKHRVLLRCMDSSGKIE
;
A
#
# COMPACT_ATOMS: atom_id res chain seq x y z
N MET A 1 -39.03 25.88 60.81
CA MET A 1 -38.34 26.28 59.55
C MET A 1 -37.41 25.15 59.12
N LYS A 2 -37.72 24.41 58.05
CA LYS A 2 -36.82 23.45 57.39
C LYS A 2 -36.95 23.66 55.89
N LYS A 3 -35.93 24.26 55.25
CA LYS A 3 -35.83 24.38 53.79
C LYS A 3 -35.22 23.08 53.25
N LEU A 4 -36.02 22.29 52.55
CA LEU A 4 -35.57 21.14 51.77
C LEU A 4 -34.95 21.66 50.47
N PHE A 5 -33.63 21.52 50.35
CA PHE A 5 -32.90 21.71 49.10
C PHE A 5 -33.30 20.59 48.13
N ARG A 6 -34.09 20.91 47.11
CA ARG A 6 -34.31 20.04 45.95
C ARG A 6 -33.06 20.12 45.08
N PHE A 7 -32.22 19.09 45.12
CA PHE A 7 -31.14 18.90 44.17
C PHE A 7 -31.75 18.39 42.85
N ASN A 8 -31.59 19.19 41.78
CA ASN A 8 -31.99 18.83 40.43
C ASN A 8 -31.14 17.65 39.93
N GLY A 9 -31.70 16.44 39.93
CA GLY A 9 -31.08 15.24 39.37
C GLY A 9 -30.88 15.26 37.84
N PHE A 10 -31.27 16.34 37.16
CA PHE A 10 -31.23 16.45 35.71
C PHE A 10 -29.85 16.87 35.16
N THR A 11 -29.00 17.50 35.97
CA THR A 11 -27.67 17.96 35.53
C THR A 11 -26.59 16.87 35.62
N LEU A 12 -26.77 15.84 36.45
CA LEU A 12 -25.78 14.77 36.61
C LEU A 12 -25.77 13.77 35.44
N PHE A 13 -26.92 13.58 34.77
CA PHE A 13 -27.04 12.66 33.63
C PHE A 13 -26.47 13.24 32.33
N GLY A 14 -26.48 14.58 32.17
CA GLY A 14 -25.94 15.26 30.98
C GLY A 14 -24.41 15.28 30.90
N VAL A 15 -23.71 15.31 32.04
CA VAL A 15 -22.23 15.35 32.07
C VAL A 15 -21.62 13.96 31.84
N LEU A 16 -22.31 12.89 32.25
CA LEU A 16 -21.87 11.51 32.00
C LEU A 16 -21.96 11.09 30.53
N PHE A 17 -22.82 11.72 29.73
CA PHE A 17 -22.93 11.44 28.29
C PHE A 17 -21.80 12.06 27.47
N PHE A 18 -21.20 13.17 27.95
CA PHE A 18 -20.11 13.87 27.24
C PHE A 18 -18.77 13.11 27.29
N ILE A 19 -18.57 12.26 28.30
CA ILE A 19 -17.31 11.51 28.46
C ILE A 19 -17.23 10.32 27.48
N PHE A 20 -18.37 9.80 27.02
CA PHE A 20 -18.41 8.66 26.10
C PHE A 20 -18.30 9.03 24.61
N THR A 21 -18.43 10.32 24.25
CA THR A 21 -18.39 10.77 22.84
C THR A 21 -17.05 11.37 22.39
N LEU A 22 -16.07 11.52 23.30
CA LEU A 22 -14.76 12.11 22.99
C LEU A 22 -13.70 11.19 22.33
N PRO A 23 -13.77 9.84 22.33
CA PRO A 23 -12.69 9.04 21.73
C PRO A 23 -12.76 8.92 20.20
N SER A 24 -13.86 9.31 19.56
CA SER A 24 -14.02 9.16 18.11
C SER A 24 -13.29 10.23 17.29
N ALA A 25 -13.27 11.48 17.76
CA ALA A 25 -12.61 12.59 17.06
C ALA A 25 -11.08 12.43 17.02
N SER A 26 -10.47 11.90 18.08
CA SER A 26 -9.02 11.65 18.14
C SER A 26 -8.61 10.48 17.24
N ALA A 27 -9.41 9.41 17.20
CA ALA A 27 -9.15 8.26 16.32
C ALA A 27 -9.22 8.64 14.83
N GLN A 28 -10.19 9.47 14.44
CA GLN A 28 -10.36 9.92 13.05
C GLN A 28 -9.22 10.88 12.62
N GLN A 29 -8.71 11.71 13.53
CA GLN A 29 -7.54 12.55 13.26
C GLN A 29 -6.25 11.74 13.09
N ILE A 30 -6.06 10.69 13.90
CA ILE A 30 -4.92 9.76 13.77
C ILE A 30 -4.99 9.03 12.43
N GLU A 31 -6.18 8.52 12.07
CA GLU A 31 -6.41 7.85 10.79
C GLU A 31 -6.06 8.75 9.60
N ALA A 32 -6.57 9.99 9.57
CA ALA A 32 -6.28 10.93 8.49
C ALA A 32 -4.78 11.27 8.39
N SER A 33 -4.08 11.34 9.53
CA SER A 33 -2.62 11.56 9.54
C SER A 33 -1.87 10.35 8.98
N LEU A 34 -2.24 9.14 9.40
CA LEU A 34 -1.68 7.89 8.90
C LEU A 34 -1.94 7.70 7.40
N GLU A 35 -3.13 8.01 6.93
CA GLU A 35 -3.47 7.95 5.50
C GLU A 35 -2.58 8.88 4.67
N LYS A 36 -2.44 10.15 5.09
CA LYS A 36 -1.53 11.10 4.41
C LYS A 36 -0.09 10.59 4.38
N LEU A 37 0.36 9.97 5.47
CA LEU A 37 1.69 9.41 5.54
C LEU A 37 1.85 8.18 4.64
N MET A 38 0.83 7.33 4.55
CA MET A 38 0.80 6.16 3.67
C MET A 38 0.91 6.58 2.20
N VAL A 39 0.11 7.58 1.80
CA VAL A 39 0.14 8.16 0.45
C VAL A 39 1.51 8.78 0.16
N LYS A 40 2.09 9.51 1.13
CA LYS A 40 3.44 10.08 0.97
C LYS A 40 4.50 9.02 0.70
N TYR A 41 4.44 7.88 1.38
CA TYR A 41 5.37 6.77 1.12
C TYR A 41 5.06 6.03 -0.19
N GLU A 42 3.80 5.91 -0.59
CA GLU A 42 3.44 5.38 -1.92
C GLU A 42 4.07 6.23 -3.03
N ILE A 43 4.00 7.55 -2.93
CA ILE A 43 4.67 8.45 -3.89
C ILE A 43 6.17 8.17 -3.94
N LYS A 44 6.83 7.94 -2.79
CA LYS A 44 8.25 7.59 -2.75
C LYS A 44 8.57 6.23 -3.39
N VAL A 45 7.69 5.24 -3.24
CA VAL A 45 7.80 3.97 -3.96
C VAL A 45 7.74 4.19 -5.47
N ILE A 46 6.80 5.02 -5.93
CA ILE A 46 6.64 5.34 -7.36
C ILE A 46 7.86 6.08 -7.91
N GLU A 47 8.32 7.14 -7.23
CA GLU A 47 9.49 7.92 -7.65
C GLU A 47 10.73 7.03 -7.79
N VAL A 48 11.02 6.21 -6.77
CA VAL A 48 12.15 5.27 -6.77
C VAL A 48 12.03 4.25 -7.90
N PHE A 49 10.84 3.70 -8.12
CA PHE A 49 10.59 2.78 -9.22
C PHE A 49 10.86 3.43 -10.57
N GLN A 50 10.33 4.63 -10.82
CA GLN A 50 10.53 5.34 -12.08
C GLN A 50 12.00 5.67 -12.33
N GLU A 51 12.71 6.16 -11.32
CA GLU A 51 14.13 6.50 -11.42
C GLU A 51 14.98 5.26 -11.71
N MET A 52 14.73 4.17 -10.99
CA MET A 52 15.36 2.88 -11.26
C MET A 52 15.14 2.46 -12.72
N GLN A 53 13.89 2.47 -13.20
CA GLN A 53 13.57 2.06 -14.58
C GLN A 53 14.15 3.00 -15.65
N ALA A 54 14.34 4.28 -15.34
CA ALA A 54 15.02 5.20 -16.22
C ALA A 54 16.52 4.85 -16.35
N LEU A 55 17.15 4.51 -15.23
CA LEU A 55 18.58 4.16 -15.17
C LEU A 55 18.88 2.77 -15.73
N GLU A 56 17.95 1.80 -15.59
CA GLU A 56 18.04 0.48 -16.23
C GLU A 56 18.32 0.58 -17.74
N ARG A 57 17.68 1.56 -18.39
CA ARG A 57 17.78 1.74 -19.85
C ARG A 57 19.07 2.42 -20.28
N SER A 58 19.76 3.12 -19.37
CA SER A 58 20.94 3.91 -19.70
C SER A 58 22.22 3.22 -19.25
N THR A 59 22.44 3.07 -17.93
CA THR A 59 23.78 2.83 -17.37
C THR A 59 23.81 2.32 -15.91
N ILE A 60 22.71 1.81 -15.35
CA ILE A 60 22.67 1.49 -13.91
C ILE A 60 23.76 0.50 -13.49
N THR A 61 24.50 0.83 -12.42
CA THR A 61 25.49 -0.06 -11.83
C THR A 61 24.84 -1.02 -10.82
N ASN A 62 25.53 -2.12 -10.49
CA ASN A 62 25.04 -3.05 -9.47
C ASN A 62 24.91 -2.42 -8.07
N GLN A 63 25.77 -1.46 -7.73
CA GLN A 63 25.70 -0.75 -6.44
C GLN A 63 24.50 0.19 -6.38
N GLU A 64 24.28 0.99 -7.43
CA GLU A 64 23.10 1.86 -7.52
C GLU A 64 21.81 1.06 -7.48
N ARG A 65 21.76 -0.04 -8.23
CA ARG A 65 20.64 -0.98 -8.20
C ARG A 65 20.34 -1.49 -6.79
N GLN A 66 21.37 -1.91 -6.05
CA GLN A 66 21.19 -2.37 -4.68
C GLN A 66 20.63 -1.24 -3.79
N ALA A 67 21.14 -0.02 -3.95
CA ALA A 67 20.61 1.13 -3.20
C ALA A 67 19.14 1.42 -3.54
N PHE A 68 18.75 1.33 -4.83
CA PHE A 68 17.34 1.47 -5.23
C PHE A 68 16.46 0.36 -4.66
N ASP A 69 16.89 -0.90 -4.67
CA ASP A 69 16.15 -2.01 -4.06
C ASP A 69 15.98 -1.81 -2.54
N GLU A 70 17.03 -1.35 -1.85
CA GLU A 70 16.96 -1.03 -0.41
C GLU A 70 15.98 0.12 -0.13
N LEU A 71 15.99 1.19 -0.94
CA LEU A 71 15.05 2.31 -0.82
C LEU A 71 13.61 1.86 -1.11
N LEU A 72 13.40 1.12 -2.20
CA LEU A 72 12.09 0.63 -2.62
C LEU A 72 11.50 -0.31 -1.57
N SER A 73 12.32 -1.22 -1.04
CA SER A 73 11.98 -2.10 0.07
C SER A 73 11.64 -1.30 1.33
N GLY A 74 12.47 -0.33 1.70
CA GLY A 74 12.27 0.51 2.87
C GLY A 74 10.94 1.27 2.83
N TYR A 75 10.64 1.95 1.72
CA TYR A 75 9.37 2.68 1.58
C TYR A 75 8.16 1.75 1.50
N THR A 76 8.27 0.61 0.81
CA THR A 76 7.20 -0.40 0.76
C THR A 76 6.88 -0.94 2.16
N ILE A 77 7.91 -1.23 2.97
CA ILE A 77 7.72 -1.65 4.37
C ILE A 77 6.96 -0.59 5.16
N ARG A 78 7.30 0.70 5.01
CA ARG A 78 6.56 1.78 5.68
C ARG A 78 5.09 1.84 5.28
N VAL A 79 4.77 1.68 3.99
CA VAL A 79 3.38 1.58 3.52
C VAL A 79 2.65 0.42 4.20
N LEU A 80 3.27 -0.75 4.28
CA LEU A 80 2.67 -1.94 4.88
C LEU A 80 2.52 -1.84 6.41
N GLU A 81 3.45 -1.21 7.11
CA GLU A 81 3.35 -0.94 8.55
C GLU A 81 2.18 -0.01 8.87
N ILE A 82 2.01 1.05 8.07
CA ILE A 82 0.90 1.98 8.20
C ILE A 82 -0.41 1.28 7.89
N TYR A 83 -0.48 0.50 6.80
CA TYR A 83 -1.65 -0.33 6.48
C TYR A 83 -2.05 -1.26 7.63
N LYS A 84 -1.10 -2.01 8.20
CA LYS A 84 -1.36 -2.90 9.35
C LYS A 84 -1.87 -2.12 10.56
N THR A 85 -1.36 -0.90 10.77
CA THR A 85 -1.82 -0.02 11.84
C THR A 85 -3.25 0.44 11.61
N LEU A 86 -3.57 0.93 10.41
CA LEU A 86 -4.92 1.33 10.02
C LEU A 86 -5.91 0.16 10.11
N GLN A 87 -5.51 -1.05 9.72
CA GLN A 87 -6.32 -2.26 9.84
C GLN A 87 -6.72 -2.56 11.30
N ARG A 88 -5.82 -2.30 12.25
CA ARG A 88 -6.08 -2.51 13.69
C ARG A 88 -7.02 -1.45 14.28
N ILE A 89 -7.03 -0.25 13.70
CA ILE A 89 -7.91 0.86 14.13
C ILE A 89 -9.37 0.61 13.65
N LYS A 90 -9.59 -0.31 12.70
CA LYS A 90 -10.92 -0.83 12.26
C LYS A 90 -11.91 0.23 11.77
N THR A 91 -11.51 1.03 10.78
CA THR A 91 -12.35 2.09 10.19
C THR A 91 -12.85 1.72 8.78
N PHE A 92 -13.86 2.45 8.28
CA PHE A 92 -14.64 2.14 7.06
C PHE A 92 -13.86 2.29 5.73
N THR A 93 -12.67 2.91 5.75
CA THR A 93 -11.83 3.30 4.58
C THR A 93 -10.83 2.23 4.14
N LEU A 94 -10.88 1.03 4.74
CA LEU A 94 -9.87 -0.03 4.59
C LEU A 94 -9.61 -0.46 3.13
N GLU A 95 -10.61 -0.40 2.25
CA GLU A 95 -10.47 -0.78 0.83
C GLU A 95 -9.51 0.14 0.06
N ASN A 96 -9.48 1.43 0.38
CA ASN A 96 -8.52 2.37 -0.22
C ASN A 96 -7.10 2.06 0.27
N TYR A 97 -6.94 1.71 1.55
CA TYR A 97 -5.63 1.40 2.13
C TYR A 97 -5.06 0.08 1.58
N LYS A 98 -5.91 -0.95 1.42
CA LYS A 98 -5.53 -2.19 0.72
C LYS A 98 -5.00 -1.89 -0.67
N THR A 99 -5.67 -1.00 -1.40
CA THR A 99 -5.27 -0.61 -2.75
C THR A 99 -3.88 0.02 -2.75
N ILE A 100 -3.62 1.00 -1.90
CA ILE A 100 -2.30 1.67 -1.78
C ILE A 100 -1.21 0.64 -1.44
N ALA A 101 -1.46 -0.24 -0.45
CA ALA A 101 -0.51 -1.27 -0.05
C ALA A 101 -0.22 -2.28 -1.18
N ALA A 102 -1.26 -2.70 -1.90
CA ALA A 102 -1.11 -3.60 -3.03
C ALA A 102 -0.33 -2.96 -4.18
N ARG A 103 -0.59 -1.69 -4.52
CA ARG A 103 0.16 -0.99 -5.57
C ARG A 103 1.65 -0.90 -5.23
N ALA A 104 1.99 -0.56 -3.98
CA ALA A 104 3.38 -0.52 -3.55
C ALA A 104 4.08 -1.88 -3.72
N LEU A 105 3.41 -2.98 -3.33
CA LEU A 105 3.93 -4.33 -3.53
C LEU A 105 4.05 -4.72 -5.01
N PHE A 106 3.09 -4.35 -5.87
CA PHE A 106 3.18 -4.61 -7.31
C PHE A 106 4.39 -3.90 -7.93
N LEU A 107 4.62 -2.64 -7.59
CA LEU A 107 5.76 -1.87 -8.10
C LEU A 107 7.10 -2.47 -7.64
N LYS A 108 7.19 -2.88 -6.36
CA LYS A 108 8.37 -3.57 -5.84
C LYS A 108 8.62 -4.90 -6.54
N ALA A 109 7.58 -5.72 -6.72
CA ALA A 109 7.69 -6.99 -7.42
C ALA A 109 8.15 -6.81 -8.86
N LEU A 110 7.60 -5.80 -9.56
CA LEU A 110 7.99 -5.44 -10.92
C LEU A 110 9.46 -5.04 -11.02
N ALA A 111 9.93 -4.16 -10.14
CA ALA A 111 11.32 -3.72 -10.12
C ALA A 111 12.30 -4.89 -9.97
N ASN A 112 11.97 -5.85 -9.10
CA ASN A 112 12.85 -6.97 -8.81
C ASN A 112 12.80 -8.10 -9.84
N ILE A 113 11.69 -8.23 -10.58
CA ILE A 113 11.59 -9.23 -11.67
C ILE A 113 12.45 -8.88 -12.86
N ASP A 114 12.57 -7.60 -13.17
CA ASP A 114 13.38 -7.12 -14.29
C ASP A 114 14.86 -7.52 -14.15
N VAL A 115 15.30 -7.83 -12.93
CA VAL A 115 16.67 -8.23 -12.61
C VAL A 115 16.83 -9.63 -12.04
N ALA A 116 15.74 -10.35 -11.85
CA ALA A 116 15.78 -11.68 -11.27
C ALA A 116 16.22 -12.76 -12.28
N ASP A 117 16.56 -12.40 -13.52
CA ASP A 117 17.05 -13.36 -14.51
C ASP A 117 18.37 -14.00 -14.01
N GLY A 118 18.30 -15.29 -13.71
CA GLY A 118 19.40 -16.07 -13.12
C GLY A 118 19.52 -16.03 -11.59
N ASP A 119 18.74 -15.23 -10.86
CA ASP A 119 18.73 -15.21 -9.37
C ASP A 119 17.40 -15.73 -8.81
N ALA A 120 17.39 -17.02 -8.46
CA ALA A 120 16.22 -17.69 -7.92
C ALA A 120 15.71 -17.07 -6.60
N LYS A 121 16.58 -16.48 -5.78
CA LYS A 121 16.16 -15.87 -4.51
C LYS A 121 15.42 -14.57 -4.75
N LYS A 122 15.94 -13.72 -5.64
CA LYS A 122 15.26 -12.47 -6.03
C LYS A 122 13.94 -12.76 -6.74
N MET A 123 13.91 -13.76 -7.61
CA MET A 123 12.67 -14.20 -8.25
C MET A 123 11.63 -14.65 -7.22
N ALA A 124 12.03 -15.48 -6.26
CA ALA A 124 11.13 -15.94 -5.20
C ALA A 124 10.58 -14.78 -4.35
N ALA A 125 11.42 -13.83 -3.97
CA ALA A 125 11.01 -12.65 -3.20
C ALA A 125 10.03 -11.76 -3.99
N ALA A 126 10.31 -11.49 -5.26
CA ALA A 126 9.41 -10.71 -6.11
C ALA A 126 8.06 -11.41 -6.33
N CYS A 127 8.08 -12.73 -6.52
CA CYS A 127 6.86 -13.54 -6.58
C CYS A 127 6.07 -13.51 -5.26
N GLU A 128 6.73 -13.49 -4.10
CA GLU A 128 6.08 -13.37 -2.80
C GLU A 128 5.39 -12.02 -2.64
N ASP A 129 6.08 -10.92 -2.97
CA ASP A 129 5.51 -9.57 -2.95
C ASP A 129 4.29 -9.48 -3.88
N TYR A 130 4.38 -10.05 -5.09
CA TYR A 130 3.26 -10.11 -6.03
C TYR A 130 2.06 -10.90 -5.49
N ARG A 131 2.30 -12.11 -4.94
CA ARG A 131 1.24 -12.92 -4.33
C ARG A 131 0.59 -12.21 -3.14
N HIS A 132 1.39 -11.51 -2.34
CA HIS A 132 0.89 -10.71 -1.24
C HIS A 132 0.02 -9.56 -1.74
N ALA A 133 0.44 -8.84 -2.78
CA ALA A 133 -0.37 -7.80 -3.42
C ALA A 133 -1.73 -8.34 -3.89
N LEU A 134 -1.73 -9.48 -4.59
CA LEU A 134 -2.97 -10.14 -5.03
C LEU A 134 -3.86 -10.52 -3.83
N SER A 135 -3.28 -11.03 -2.76
CA SER A 135 -4.04 -11.41 -1.56
C SER A 135 -4.73 -10.22 -0.89
N LEU A 136 -4.09 -9.03 -0.87
CA LEU A 136 -4.68 -7.80 -0.32
C LEU A 136 -5.88 -7.31 -1.15
N THR A 137 -5.89 -7.61 -2.45
CA THR A 137 -6.93 -7.17 -3.39
C THR A 137 -8.01 -8.21 -3.63
N ARG A 138 -7.91 -9.38 -2.98
CA ARG A 138 -8.87 -10.46 -3.13
C ARG A 138 -10.27 -10.01 -2.67
N GLY A 139 -11.25 -10.14 -3.55
CA GLY A 139 -12.63 -9.72 -3.27
C GLY A 139 -12.89 -8.21 -3.43
N ALA A 140 -11.90 -7.44 -3.89
CA ALA A 140 -12.12 -6.04 -4.26
C ALA A 140 -13.13 -5.94 -5.43
N LYS A 141 -14.03 -4.95 -5.37
CA LYS A 141 -15.03 -4.71 -6.42
C LYS A 141 -14.40 -4.36 -7.77
N VAL A 142 -13.22 -3.72 -7.74
CA VAL A 142 -12.46 -3.30 -8.92
C VAL A 142 -11.03 -3.76 -8.74
N SER A 143 -10.47 -4.45 -9.73
CA SER A 143 -9.08 -4.89 -9.70
C SER A 143 -8.13 -3.70 -9.62
N VAL A 144 -7.22 -3.72 -8.65
CA VAL A 144 -6.18 -2.69 -8.48
C VAL A 144 -5.31 -2.54 -9.73
N LEU A 145 -5.17 -3.61 -10.52
CA LEU A 145 -4.46 -3.57 -11.79
C LEU A 145 -5.16 -2.67 -12.82
N SER A 146 -6.49 -2.68 -12.83
CA SER A 146 -7.31 -1.95 -13.80
C SER A 146 -7.67 -0.52 -13.40
N GLN A 147 -7.43 -0.18 -12.12
CA GLN A 147 -7.70 1.16 -11.60
C GLN A 147 -6.71 2.18 -12.18
N THR A 148 -7.20 3.39 -12.43
CA THR A 148 -6.34 4.52 -12.75
C THR A 148 -5.39 4.78 -11.58
N LEU A 149 -4.11 4.92 -11.88
CA LEU A 149 -3.08 5.29 -10.94
C LEU A 149 -3.38 6.69 -10.39
N PRO A 150 -3.17 6.93 -9.08
CA PRO A 150 -3.34 8.25 -8.50
C PRO A 150 -2.27 9.26 -8.95
N TYR A 151 -1.20 8.77 -9.61
CA TYR A 151 -0.07 9.55 -10.07
C TYR A 151 0.39 9.04 -11.44
N GLU A 152 0.96 9.95 -12.24
CA GLU A 152 1.53 9.61 -13.54
C GLU A 152 2.82 8.82 -13.37
N ILE A 153 2.90 7.64 -13.99
CA ILE A 153 4.13 6.86 -14.04
C ILE A 153 4.71 6.96 -15.45
N TRP A 154 5.79 7.72 -15.56
CA TRP A 154 6.61 7.85 -16.75
C TRP A 154 7.78 6.86 -16.73
N ILE A 155 7.95 6.09 -17.80
CA ILE A 155 9.14 5.24 -18.03
C ILE A 155 9.69 5.52 -19.42
N GLY A 156 10.77 6.30 -19.47
CA GLY A 156 11.25 6.92 -20.71
C GLY A 156 10.22 7.91 -21.25
N ASP A 157 9.80 7.71 -22.48
CA ASP A 157 8.83 8.51 -23.23
C ASP A 157 7.38 7.99 -23.14
N ARG A 158 7.16 6.88 -22.41
CA ARG A 158 5.83 6.30 -22.22
C ARG A 158 5.23 6.67 -20.87
N LEU A 159 3.99 7.16 -20.91
CA LEU A 159 3.14 7.37 -19.74
C LEU A 159 2.27 6.13 -19.50
N TYR A 160 2.27 5.66 -18.26
CA TYR A 160 1.40 4.61 -17.77
C TYR A 160 0.40 5.21 -16.78
N THR A 161 -0.88 4.92 -17.04
CA THR A 161 -2.01 5.41 -16.26
C THR A 161 -2.66 4.32 -15.44
N LYS A 162 -2.30 3.05 -15.67
CA LYS A 162 -2.77 1.88 -14.90
C LYS A 162 -1.64 0.92 -14.60
N LEU A 163 -1.74 0.20 -13.49
CA LEU A 163 -0.79 -0.88 -13.18
C LEU A 163 -0.83 -2.01 -14.21
N ALA A 164 -2.00 -2.32 -14.78
CA ALA A 164 -2.11 -3.32 -15.83
C ALA A 164 -1.27 -2.96 -17.05
N GLU A 165 -1.17 -1.67 -17.41
CA GLU A 165 -0.35 -1.20 -18.53
C GLU A 165 1.15 -1.40 -18.26
N LEU A 166 1.59 -1.27 -17.00
CA LEU A 166 2.95 -1.59 -16.58
C LEU A 166 3.24 -3.09 -16.58
N LEU A 167 2.23 -3.89 -16.27
CA LEU A 167 2.32 -5.35 -16.26
C LEU A 167 2.29 -5.95 -17.67
N ASP A 168 1.60 -5.31 -18.63
CA ASP A 168 1.38 -5.82 -20.00
C ASP A 168 2.62 -5.72 -20.92
N ASP A 169 3.78 -5.36 -20.34
CA ASP A 169 5.06 -5.71 -20.92
C ASP A 169 5.17 -7.25 -20.91
N GLN A 170 4.91 -7.88 -22.07
CA GLN A 170 4.50 -9.28 -22.19
C GLN A 170 5.40 -10.28 -21.45
N ASP A 171 6.69 -10.00 -21.33
CA ASP A 171 7.64 -10.86 -20.62
C ASP A 171 7.46 -10.78 -19.11
N LYS A 172 7.25 -9.57 -18.56
CA LYS A 172 7.02 -9.35 -17.12
C LYS A 172 5.69 -9.94 -16.69
N HIS A 173 4.65 -9.76 -17.51
CA HIS A 173 3.35 -10.37 -17.25
C HIS A 173 3.47 -11.89 -17.12
N ARG A 174 4.16 -12.54 -18.07
CA ARG A 174 4.33 -14.01 -18.07
C ARG A 174 5.18 -14.49 -16.88
N VAL A 175 6.21 -13.75 -16.47
CA VAL A 175 6.98 -14.08 -15.26
C VAL A 175 6.09 -14.02 -14.03
N LEU A 176 5.28 -12.97 -13.90
CA LEU A 176 4.38 -12.77 -12.79
C LEU A 176 3.23 -13.79 -12.76
N LEU A 177 2.71 -14.21 -13.91
CA LEU A 177 1.75 -15.32 -13.99
C LEU A 177 2.39 -16.64 -13.54
N ARG A 178 3.64 -16.90 -13.90
CA ARG A 178 4.38 -18.09 -13.41
C ARG A 178 4.56 -18.09 -11.89
N CYS A 179 4.64 -16.92 -11.25
CA CYS A 179 4.62 -16.81 -9.79
C CYS A 179 3.32 -17.36 -9.16
N MET A 180 2.22 -17.44 -9.93
CA MET A 180 0.95 -18.05 -9.51
C MET A 180 0.95 -19.57 -9.71
N ASP A 181 1.45 -20.06 -10.86
CA ASP A 181 1.45 -21.50 -11.18
C ASP A 181 2.41 -22.31 -10.29
N SER A 182 3.52 -21.70 -9.89
CA SER A 182 4.53 -22.30 -8.98
C SER A 182 4.05 -22.46 -7.53
N SER A 183 2.82 -22.04 -7.21
CA SER A 183 2.25 -22.18 -5.87
C SER A 183 1.56 -23.53 -5.61
N GLY A 184 1.44 -24.40 -6.63
CA GLY A 184 1.08 -25.81 -6.43
C GLY A 184 -0.06 -26.02 -5.45
N LYS A 185 -1.21 -25.37 -5.68
CA LYS A 185 -2.59 -25.74 -5.27
C LYS A 185 -3.51 -24.53 -5.37
N ILE A 186 -4.31 -24.50 -6.42
CA ILE A 186 -5.68 -23.95 -6.36
C ILE A 186 -6.56 -25.03 -6.98
N GLU A 187 -7.06 -25.92 -6.12
CA GLU A 187 -8.38 -26.53 -6.28
C GLU A 187 -9.40 -25.62 -5.56
#